data_AF-A0A959GML4-F1
#
_entry.id   AF-A0A959GML4-F1
#
_cell.length_a   1.000
_cell.length_b   1.000
_cell.length_c   1.000
_cell.angle_alpha   90.00
_cell.angle_beta   90.00
_cell.angle_gamma   90.00
#
_symmetry.space_group_name_H-M   'P 1'
#
loop_
_entity.id
_entity.type
_entity.pdbx_description
1 polymer ?
#
loop_
_entity_poly.entity_id
_entity_poly.type
_entity_poly.pdbx_seq_one_letter_code
_entity_poly.pdbx_strand_id
1 'polypeptide(L)'
;MKTRITKYLSILALAFTISVGTSLPVEAQCPMCRMSAESNLKNGGTDGRGLNNGILLMLATPYLVVGAIGLVWWTNRRKEEDEEEFI
;
A
#
# COMPACT_ATOMS: atom_id res chain seq x y z
N MET A 1 -32.71 9.88 8.66
CA MET A 1 -31.39 9.93 8.00
C MET A 1 -30.28 9.25 8.80
N LYS A 2 -30.11 9.55 10.10
CA LYS A 2 -29.08 8.92 10.96
C LYS A 2 -29.05 7.39 10.87
N THR A 3 -30.20 6.71 10.99
CA THR A 3 -30.30 5.25 10.94
C THR A 3 -29.93 4.61 9.60
N ARG A 4 -29.99 5.35 8.48
CA ARG A 4 -29.52 4.85 7.18
C ARG A 4 -28.01 4.98 7.08
N ILE A 5 -27.46 6.12 7.53
CA ILE A 5 -26.01 6.37 7.57
C ILE A 5 -25.31 5.36 8.49
N THR A 6 -25.87 5.09 9.67
CA THR A 6 -25.30 4.09 10.59
C THR A 6 -25.30 2.67 9.99
N LYS A 7 -26.33 2.32 9.21
CA LYS A 7 -26.38 1.03 8.50
C LYS A 7 -25.29 0.93 7.42
N TYR A 8 -25.10 1.96 6.61
CA TYR A 8 -24.02 1.97 5.61
C TYR A 8 -22.64 1.92 6.28
N LEU A 9 -22.43 2.66 7.38
CA LEU A 9 -21.19 2.59 8.17
C LEU A 9 -20.93 1.19 8.72
N SER A 10 -21.94 0.52 9.29
CA SER A 10 -21.79 -0.85 9.78
C SER A 10 -21.50 -1.85 8.66
N ILE A 11 -22.14 -1.71 7.49
CA ILE A 11 -21.86 -2.57 6.31
C ILE A 11 -20.43 -2.35 5.82
N LEU A 12 -19.98 -1.09 5.75
CA LEU A 12 -18.62 -0.75 5.31
C LEU A 12 -17.57 -1.29 6.29
N ALA A 13 -17.81 -1.15 7.59
CA ALA A 13 -16.93 -1.66 8.65
C ALA A 13 -16.84 -3.19 8.60
N LEU A 14 -17.97 -3.89 8.37
CA LEU A 14 -18.00 -5.34 8.21
C LEU A 14 -17.26 -5.80 6.94
N ALA A 15 -17.42 -5.10 5.82
CA ALA A 15 -16.70 -5.41 4.59
C ALA A 15 -15.17 -5.22 4.77
N PHE A 16 -14.76 -4.20 5.51
CA PHE A 16 -13.36 -3.94 5.82
C PHE A 16 -12.74 -5.03 6.69
N THR A 17 -13.42 -5.47 7.75
CA THR A 17 -12.92 -6.56 8.61
C THR A 17 -12.82 -7.89 7.87
N ILE A 18 -13.76 -8.19 6.97
CA ILE A 18 -13.69 -9.38 6.11
C ILE A 18 -12.49 -9.32 5.16
N SER A 19 -12.26 -8.16 4.53
CA SER A 19 -11.14 -7.97 3.59
C SER A 19 -9.76 -8.14 4.25
N VAL A 20 -9.58 -7.61 5.46
CA VAL A 20 -8.32 -7.72 6.21
C VAL A 20 -8.11 -9.13 6.77
N GLY A 21 -9.18 -9.87 7.07
CA GLY A 21 -9.11 -11.23 7.61
C GLY A 21 -8.70 -12.30 6.61
N THR A 22 -8.71 -12.00 5.30
CA THR A 22 -8.36 -12.96 4.24
C THR A 22 -6.96 -12.69 3.73
N SER A 23 -5.95 -13.44 4.20
CA SER A 23 -4.62 -13.48 3.60
C SER A 23 -4.63 -14.36 2.34
N LEU A 24 -5.29 -13.91 1.27
CA LEU A 24 -5.16 -14.55 -0.03
C LEU A 24 -3.74 -14.28 -0.57
N PRO A 25 -3.06 -15.27 -1.18
CA PRO A 25 -1.82 -15.01 -1.89
C PRO A 25 -2.12 -13.99 -2.98
N VAL A 26 -1.45 -12.83 -2.91
CA VAL A 26 -1.54 -11.79 -3.93
C VAL A 26 -0.89 -12.34 -5.19
N GLU A 27 -1.71 -12.89 -6.08
CA GLU A 27 -1.30 -13.31 -7.42
C GLU A 27 -0.91 -12.05 -8.21
N ALA A 28 0.37 -11.97 -8.60
CA ALA A 28 0.88 -10.83 -9.36
C ALA A 28 0.09 -10.61 -10.66
N GLN A 29 -0.31 -9.36 -10.93
CA GLN A 29 -1.17 -8.96 -12.05
C GLN A 29 -0.47 -8.96 -13.43
N CYS A 30 0.78 -9.43 -13.53
CA CYS A 30 1.49 -9.58 -14.79
C CYS A 30 1.79 -11.06 -15.06
N PRO A 31 0.89 -11.78 -15.77
CA PRO A 31 1.04 -13.23 -16.00
C PRO A 31 2.30 -13.58 -16.80
N MET A 32 2.79 -12.65 -17.64
CA MET A 32 4.01 -12.82 -18.44
C MET A 32 5.29 -12.87 -17.58
N CYS A 33 5.49 -11.88 -16.69
CA CYS A 33 6.70 -11.80 -15.86
C CYS A 33 6.75 -12.95 -14.84
N ARG A 34 5.58 -13.36 -14.30
CA ARG A 34 5.49 -14.49 -13.38
C ARG A 34 5.83 -15.82 -14.06
N MET A 35 5.24 -16.09 -15.23
CA MET A 35 5.43 -17.37 -15.92
C MET A 35 6.89 -17.58 -16.35
N SER A 36 7.55 -16.52 -16.82
CA SER A 36 8.98 -16.57 -17.17
C SER A 36 9.85 -16.85 -15.93
N ALA A 37 9.60 -16.15 -14.82
CA ALA A 37 10.34 -16.31 -13.57
C ALA A 37 10.12 -17.70 -12.92
N GLU A 38 8.88 -18.22 -12.94
CA GLU A 38 8.56 -19.57 -12.44
C GLU A 38 9.16 -20.67 -13.34
N SER A 39 9.17 -20.48 -14.66
CA SER A 39 9.81 -21.42 -15.59
C SER A 39 11.33 -21.46 -15.39
N ASN A 40 11.97 -20.31 -15.16
CA ASN A 40 13.39 -20.23 -14.84
C ASN A 40 13.72 -21.00 -13.53
N LEU A 41 12.92 -20.78 -12.47
CA LEU A 41 13.05 -21.53 -11.22
C LEU A 41 12.88 -23.04 -11.39
N LYS A 42 11.89 -23.50 -12.17
CA LYS A 42 11.67 -24.92 -12.44
C LYS A 42 12.82 -25.58 -13.21
N ASN A 43 13.52 -24.82 -14.04
CA ASN A 43 14.70 -25.28 -14.79
C ASN A 43 16.02 -25.11 -14.01
N GLY A 44 15.96 -24.81 -12.70
CA GLY A 44 17.14 -24.70 -11.83
C GLY A 44 17.78 -23.31 -11.77
N GLY A 45 17.18 -22.31 -12.42
CA GLY A 45 17.62 -20.92 -12.35
C GLY A 45 17.12 -20.19 -11.09
N THR A 46 17.60 -18.97 -10.88
CA THR A 46 17.34 -18.17 -9.67
C THR A 46 16.54 -16.89 -9.90
N ASP A 47 16.18 -16.59 -11.16
CA ASP A 47 15.70 -15.26 -11.57
C ASP A 47 14.30 -14.91 -11.02
N GLY A 48 13.57 -15.91 -10.50
CA GLY A 48 12.29 -15.68 -9.81
C GLY A 48 12.37 -15.60 -8.29
N ARG A 49 13.56 -15.78 -7.68
CA ARG A 49 13.70 -15.70 -6.21
C ARG A 49 13.49 -14.25 -5.76
N GLY A 50 12.45 -14.02 -4.95
CA GLY A 50 12.16 -12.69 -4.39
C GLY A 50 11.37 -11.74 -5.30
N LEU A 51 10.87 -12.21 -6.44
CA LEU A 51 10.05 -11.37 -7.35
C LEU A 51 8.83 -10.76 -6.65
N ASN A 52 8.16 -11.52 -5.78
CA ASN A 52 7.00 -11.01 -5.01
C ASN A 52 7.40 -9.87 -4.06
N ASN A 53 8.55 -10.00 -3.38
CA ASN A 53 9.09 -8.93 -2.55
C ASN A 53 9.42 -7.68 -3.37
N GLY A 54 9.94 -7.86 -4.60
CA GLY A 54 10.19 -6.75 -5.52
C GLY A 54 8.92 -6.01 -5.94
N ILE A 55 7.84 -6.73 -6.25
CA ILE A 55 6.55 -6.14 -6.62
C ILE A 55 5.94 -5.38 -5.44
N LEU A 56 5.94 -5.97 -4.24
CA LEU A 56 5.45 -5.30 -3.04
C LEU A 56 6.26 -4.04 -2.72
N LEU A 57 7.58 -4.09 -2.87
CA LEU A 57 8.44 -2.92 -2.68
C LEU A 57 8.11 -1.82 -3.70
N MET A 58 7.97 -2.16 -4.99
CA MET A 58 7.61 -1.19 -6.03
C MET A 58 6.23 -0.57 -5.82
N LEU A 59 5.25 -1.35 -5.35
CA LEU A 59 3.92 -0.83 -5.01
C LEU A 59 3.94 0.04 -3.76
N ALA A 60 4.75 -0.29 -2.75
CA ALA A 60 4.86 0.50 -1.51
C ALA A 60 5.61 1.83 -1.72
N THR A 61 6.60 1.84 -2.60
CA THR A 61 7.48 3.00 -2.86
C THR A 61 6.73 4.31 -3.13
N PRO A 62 5.76 4.41 -4.07
CA PRO A 62 5.08 5.68 -4.33
C PRO A 62 4.32 6.21 -3.11
N TYR A 63 3.70 5.33 -2.30
CA TYR A 63 2.99 5.77 -1.10
C TYR A 63 3.94 6.26 -0.01
N LEU A 64 5.09 5.60 0.17
CA LEU A 64 6.11 6.03 1.12
C LEU A 64 6.71 7.38 0.71
N VAL A 65 6.98 7.58 -0.58
CA VAL A 65 7.50 8.85 -1.11
C VAL A 65 6.51 9.98 -0.88
N VAL A 66 5.24 9.79 -1.25
CA VAL A 66 4.19 10.81 -1.06
C VAL A 66 3.98 11.10 0.43
N GLY A 67 3.95 10.06 1.27
CA GLY A 67 3.84 10.21 2.72
C GLY A 67 5.00 10.99 3.34
N ALA A 68 6.24 10.69 2.94
CA ALA A 68 7.43 11.41 3.40
C ALA A 68 7.40 12.89 2.98
N ILE A 69 7.05 13.19 1.72
CA ILE A 69 6.92 14.57 1.24
C ILE A 69 5.85 15.31 2.02
N GLY A 70 4.68 14.70 2.23
CA GLY A 70 3.60 15.29 3.01
C GLY A 70 3.98 15.57 4.46
N LEU A 71 4.71 14.66 5.11
CA LEU A 71 5.22 14.85 6.47
C LEU A 71 6.22 16.02 6.54
N VAL A 72 7.18 16.08 5.61
CA VAL A 72 8.16 17.18 5.56
C VAL A 72 7.43 18.51 5.36
N TRP A 73 6.52 18.58 4.40
CA TRP A 73 5.74 19.79 4.12
C TRP A 73 4.93 20.26 5.34
N TRP A 74 4.23 19.35 6.02
CA TRP A 74 3.50 19.65 7.25
C TRP A 74 4.44 20.24 8.31
N THR A 75 5.57 19.56 8.57
CA THR A 75 6.49 20.00 9.63
C THR A 75 7.12 21.36 9.34
N ASN A 76 7.37 21.70 8.07
CA ASN A 76 7.87 23.02 7.70
C ASN A 76 6.80 24.11 7.87
N ARG A 77 5.56 23.84 7.43
CA ARG A 77 4.43 24.77 7.59
C ARG A 77 4.16 25.14 9.04
N ARG A 78 4.26 24.17 9.96
CA ARG A 78 4.10 24.45 11.40
C ARG A 78 5.22 25.30 11.99
N LYS A 79 6.45 25.10 11.52
CA LYS A 79 7.57 25.96 11.94
C LYS A 79 7.39 27.40 11.48
N GLU A 80 6.88 27.61 10.26
CA GLU A 80 6.54 28.96 9.76
C GLU A 80 5.46 29.62 10.62
N GLU A 81 4.39 28.91 10.97
CA GLU A 81 3.33 29.41 11.88
C GLU A 81 3.86 29.72 13.30
N ASP A 82 4.68 28.84 13.88
CA ASP A 82 5.28 29.02 15.21
C ASP A 82 6.29 30.19 15.23
N GLU A 83 6.93 30.50 14.10
CA GLU A 83 7.95 31.56 13.94
C GLU A 83 7.30 32.93 13.63
N GLU A 84 6.17 32.97 12.92
CA GLU A 84 5.33 34.18 12.76
C GLU A 84 4.62 34.60 14.05
N GLU A 85 4.23 33.65 14.93
CA GLU A 85 3.62 33.99 16.24
C GLU A 85 4.64 34.59 17.24
N PHE A 86 5.94 34.41 17.00
CA PHE A 86 7.03 34.90 17.87
C PHE A 86 7.68 36.22 17.41
N ILE A 87 7.22 36.81 16.29
CA ILE A 87 7.63 38.14 15.76
C ILE A 87 6.53 39.17 16.03
#